data_AF-A0A819RQ06-F1
#
_entry.id   AF-A0A819RQ06-F1
#
_cell.length_a   1.000
_cell.length_b   1.000
_cell.length_c   1.000
_cell.angle_alpha   90.00
_cell.angle_beta   90.00
_cell.angle_gamma   90.00
#
_symmetry.space_group_name_H-M   'P 1'
#
loop_
_entity.id
_entity.type
_entity.pdbx_description
1 polymer ?
#
loop_
_entity_poly.entity_id
_entity_poly.type
_entity_poly.pdbx_seq_one_letter_code
_entity_poly.pdbx_strand_id
1 'polypeptide(L)' 'ANIYAGMQQYDIHTGLKTPTHVGRPPWKVLFSKFKAEHKSTSVFLTGNTLLASQVKRCCDELGFAFRHEPGF' A
#
# COMPACT_ATOMS: atom_id res chain seq x y z
N ALA A 1 31.69 9.49 -16.57
CA ALA A 1 30.33 8.93 -16.45
C ALA A 1 29.46 9.93 -15.72
N ASN A 2 28.26 10.24 -16.23
CA ASN A 2 27.36 11.18 -15.57
C ASN A 2 26.84 10.53 -14.27
N ILE A 3 27.29 11.05 -13.12
CA ILE A 3 26.96 10.54 -11.78
C ILE A 3 25.46 10.59 -11.47
N TYR A 4 24.69 11.36 -12.22
CA TYR A 4 23.24 11.49 -12.05
C TYR A 4 22.42 10.42 -12.79
N ALA A 5 23.05 9.57 -13.61
CA ALA A 5 22.33 8.52 -14.35
C ALA A 5 21.66 7.49 -13.43
N GLY A 6 22.26 7.21 -12.25
CA GLY A 6 21.64 6.38 -11.21
C GLY A 6 20.60 7.12 -10.37
N MET A 7 20.76 8.43 -10.18
CA MET A 7 19.85 9.26 -9.39
C MET A 7 18.50 9.50 -10.07
N GLN A 8 18.39 9.39 -11.40
CA GLN A 8 17.11 9.52 -12.10
C GLN A 8 16.04 8.49 -11.66
N GLN A 9 16.45 7.36 -11.06
CA GLN A 9 15.52 6.34 -10.56
C GLN A 9 15.09 6.56 -9.10
N TYR A 10 15.68 7.51 -8.38
CA TYR A 10 15.42 7.75 -6.97
C TYR A 10 14.93 9.19 -6.78
N ASP A 11 13.94 9.36 -5.91
CA ASP A 11 13.50 10.69 -5.54
C ASP A 11 14.63 11.44 -4.80
N ILE A 12 14.92 12.67 -5.22
CA ILE A 12 16.08 13.43 -4.72
C ILE A 12 15.95 13.88 -3.27
N HIS A 13 14.72 13.98 -2.74
CA HIS A 13 14.48 14.47 -1.38
C HIS A 13 14.45 13.32 -0.37
N THR A 14 13.87 12.20 -0.76
CA THR A 14 13.69 11.03 0.12
C THR A 14 14.74 9.95 -0.11
N GLY A 15 15.44 9.97 -1.25
CA GLY A 15 16.38 8.93 -1.67
C GLY A 15 15.72 7.59 -2.01
N LEU A 16 14.38 7.54 -2.09
CA LEU A 16 13.63 6.30 -2.33
C LEU A 16 13.42 6.06 -3.82
N LYS A 17 13.51 4.79 -4.24
CA LYS A 17 13.11 4.35 -5.59
C LYS A 17 11.59 4.37 -5.75
N THR A 18 10.87 4.13 -4.65
CA THR A 18 9.41 4.08 -4.63
C THR A 18 8.86 5.51 -4.76
N PRO A 19 8.00 5.79 -5.76
CA PRO A 19 7.42 7.11 -5.91
C PRO A 19 6.48 7.44 -4.75
N THR A 20 6.51 8.70 -4.30
CA THR A 20 5.52 9.21 -3.36
C THR A 20 4.23 9.54 -4.09
N HIS A 21 3.11 9.00 -3.62
CA HIS A 21 1.78 9.32 -4.16
C HIS A 21 1.05 10.28 -3.23
N VAL A 22 0.48 11.35 -3.79
CA VAL A 22 -0.28 12.34 -3.04
C VAL A 22 -1.77 11.97 -2.99
N GLY A 23 -2.40 12.21 -1.84
CA GLY A 23 -3.84 11.98 -1.62
C GLY A 23 -4.16 10.68 -0.88
N ARG A 24 -5.45 10.30 -0.90
CA ARG A 24 -5.94 9.07 -0.24
C ARG A 24 -5.54 7.85 -1.08
N PRO A 25 -5.05 6.75 -0.46
CA PRO A 25 -4.74 5.54 -1.21
C PRO A 25 -5.99 4.95 -1.89
N PRO A 26 -5.91 4.55 -3.18
CA PRO A 26 -7.02 3.94 -3.91
C PRO A 26 -7.14 2.44 -3.57
N TRP A 27 -7.49 2.12 -2.32
CA TRP A 27 -7.47 0.76 -1.76
C TRP A 27 -8.12 -0.30 -2.65
N LYS A 28 -9.29 -0.01 -3.22
CA LYS A 28 -10.02 -0.95 -4.09
C LYS A 28 -9.21 -1.32 -5.33
N VAL A 29 -8.65 -0.34 -6.05
CA VAL A 29 -7.85 -0.58 -7.25
C VAL A 29 -6.59 -1.37 -6.91
N LEU A 30 -5.91 -0.99 -5.82
CA LEU A 30 -4.72 -1.67 -5.36
C LEU A 30 -5.01 -3.14 -5.02
N PHE A 31 -6.05 -3.39 -4.22
CA PHE A 31 -6.40 -4.74 -3.77
C PHE A 31 -6.95 -5.62 -4.90
N SER A 32 -7.68 -5.05 -5.86
CA SER A 32 -8.12 -5.80 -7.04
C SER A 32 -6.95 -6.36 -7.86
N LYS A 33 -5.82 -5.63 -7.94
CA LYS A 33 -4.60 -6.16 -8.59
C LYS A 33 -4.04 -7.36 -7.82
N PHE A 34 -3.91 -7.25 -6.51
CA PHE A 34 -3.46 -8.38 -5.67
C PHE A 34 -4.39 -9.60 -5.78
N LYS A 35 -5.70 -9.39 -5.89
CA LYS A 35 -6.66 -10.49 -6.09
C LYS A 35 -6.45 -11.22 -7.42
N ALA A 36 -6.08 -10.49 -8.47
CA ALA A 36 -5.80 -11.07 -9.78
C ALA A 36 -4.47 -11.84 -9.80
N GLU A 37 -3.47 -11.36 -9.07
CA GLU A 37 -2.10 -11.88 -9.09
C GLU A 37 -1.87 -13.02 -8.08
N HIS A 38 -2.66 -13.09 -6.99
CA HIS A 38 -2.40 -14.01 -5.89
C HIS A 38 -3.65 -14.80 -5.47
N LYS A 39 -3.43 -16.09 -5.14
CA LYS A 39 -4.49 -17.01 -4.68
C LYS A 39 -5.06 -16.63 -3.31
N SER A 40 -4.23 -16.12 -2.41
CA SER A 40 -4.61 -15.70 -1.06
C SER A 40 -3.87 -14.41 -0.69
N THR A 41 -4.49 -13.59 0.15
CA THR A 41 -3.92 -12.31 0.60
C THR A 41 -4.36 -12.03 2.04
N SER A 42 -3.41 -11.63 2.87
CA SER A 42 -3.64 -11.17 4.24
C SER A 42 -3.18 -9.72 4.36
N VAL A 43 -4.01 -8.87 4.97
CA VAL A 43 -3.78 -7.45 5.16
C VAL A 43 -3.66 -7.17 6.66
N PHE A 44 -2.54 -6.57 7.05
CA PHE A 44 -2.27 -6.14 8.41
C PHE A 44 -2.23 -4.61 8.42
N LEU A 45 -2.93 -3.99 9.36
CA LEU A 45 -2.97 -2.53 9.48
C LEU A 45 -2.77 -2.13 10.93
N THR A 46 -1.85 -1.20 11.19
CA THR A 46 -1.80 -0.42 12.43
C THR A 46 -2.16 1.03 12.12
N GLY A 47 -2.98 1.66 12.97
CA GLY A 47 -3.47 3.01 12.73
C GLY A 47 -4.89 3.26 13.25
N ASN A 48 -5.47 4.40 12.84
CA ASN A 48 -6.78 4.83 13.34
C ASN A 48 -7.93 3.94 12.88
N THR A 49 -8.99 3.87 13.68
CA THR A 49 -10.14 2.99 13.47
C THR A 49 -10.91 3.32 12.18
N LEU A 50 -10.99 4.59 11.78
CA LEU A 50 -11.71 4.99 10.57
C LEU A 50 -11.04 4.42 9.31
N LEU A 51 -9.70 4.53 9.24
CA LEU A 51 -8.91 3.94 8.17
C LEU A 51 -9.02 2.41 8.21
N ALA A 52 -8.98 1.81 9.40
CA ALA A 52 -9.15 0.38 9.57
C ALA A 52 -10.50 -0.11 9.04
N SER A 53 -11.60 0.58 9.33
CA SER A 53 -12.92 0.25 8.81
C SER A 53 -12.99 0.35 7.28
N GLN A 54 -12.36 1.38 6.69
CA GLN A 54 -12.31 1.54 5.24
C GLN A 54 -11.52 0.40 4.57
N VAL A 55 -10.33 0.08 5.09
CA VAL A 55 -9.48 -1.00 4.55
C VAL A 55 -10.16 -2.35 4.73
N LYS A 56 -10.73 -2.62 5.92
CA LYS A 56 -11.45 -3.86 6.20
C LYS A 56 -12.60 -4.08 5.23
N ARG A 57 -13.41 -3.05 4.93
CA ARG A 57 -14.49 -3.16 3.95
C ARG A 57 -13.98 -3.63 2.58
N CYS A 58 -12.85 -3.08 2.11
CA CYS A 58 -12.23 -3.53 0.86
C CYS A 58 -11.73 -4.98 0.95
N CYS A 59 -11.18 -5.40 2.09
CA CYS A 59 -10.79 -6.80 2.31
C CYS A 59 -12.00 -7.75 2.28
N ASP A 60 -13.10 -7.38 2.95
CA ASP A 60 -14.33 -8.17 3.00
C ASP A 60 -14.92 -8.34 1.58
N GLU A 61 -14.95 -7.28 0.77
CA GLU A 61 -15.41 -7.32 -0.63
C GLU A 61 -14.58 -8.28 -1.53
N LEU A 62 -13.30 -8.50 -1.20
CA LEU A 62 -12.36 -9.27 -2.02
C LEU A 62 -12.01 -10.65 -1.42
N GLY A 63 -12.51 -10.94 -0.23
CA GLY A 63 -12.23 -12.17 0.52
C GLY A 63 -10.79 -12.25 1.05
N PHE A 64 -10.22 -11.12 1.47
CA PHE A 64 -8.90 -11.06 2.08
C PHE A 64 -9.00 -11.24 3.60
N ALA A 65 -8.02 -11.93 4.20
CA ALA A 65 -7.90 -11.94 5.66
C ALA A 65 -7.43 -10.55 6.13
N PHE A 66 -8.06 -9.99 7.15
CA PHE A 66 -7.71 -8.68 7.69
C PHE A 66 -7.46 -8.74 9.18
N ARG A 67 -6.39 -8.08 9.64
CA ARG A 67 -6.09 -7.90 11.06
C ARG A 67 -5.73 -6.45 11.35
N HIS A 68 -6.44 -5.85 12.31
CA HIS A 68 -6.07 -4.57 12.89
C HIS A 68 -5.09 -4.85 14.03
N GLU A 69 -3.82 -4.53 13.77
CA GLU A 69 -2.72 -4.72 14.71
C GLU A 69 -2.63 -3.51 15.65
N PRO A 70 -2.29 -3.71 16.93
CA PRO A 70 -2.05 -2.61 17.86
C PRO A 70 -0.90 -1.71 17.38
N GLY A 71 -0.98 -0.41 17.70
CA GLY A 71 0.16 0.49 17.56
C GLY A 71 1.20 0.21 18.65
N PHE A 72 2.49 0.33 18.30
CA PHE A 72 3.58 0.35 19.27
C PHE A 72 3.66 1.71 19.96
#